data_AF-A0A959ZX52-F1
#
_entry.id   AF-A0A959ZX52-F1
#
_cell.length_a   1.000
_cell.length_b   1.000
_cell.length_c   1.000
_cell.angle_alpha   90.00
_cell.angle_beta   90.00
_cell.angle_gamma   90.00
#
_symmetry.space_group_name_H-M   'P 1'
#
loop_
_entity.id
_entity.type
_entity.pdbx_description
1 polymer ?
#
loop_
_entity_poly.entity_id
_entity_poly.type
_entity_poly.pdbx_seq_one_letter_code
_entity_poly.pdbx_strand_id
1 'polypeptide(L)'
;MSSEAPPATPPGEGTVIAAGLRSSRATFERWSSDPAPVLVPWFAGAAAIAAALLFAVWVVSRLVTPDPTPVFLPGITEPIGLDDIGHILGRNLLVLALHATACVAGFIAGSSIRQVAETKTGLSRIVHERAGPVAIAWVVAVTGFSLLTQALGLGMTAAAMAAQLGIGSGTLILTVLPHAMIELTAVFLPLAAWLIASRRDEWEELLAATFVTVALALPMLVFAAILEVTVWPRALEAVSPFA
;
A
#
# COMPACT_ATOMS: atom_id res chain seq x y z
N MET A 1 28.59 -0.42 -57.11
CA MET A 1 27.45 -0.61 -56.20
C MET A 1 28.01 -1.01 -54.85
N SER A 2 28.34 -0.02 -54.02
CA SER A 2 28.81 -0.26 -52.67
C SER A 2 27.58 -0.52 -51.80
N SER A 3 27.47 -1.73 -51.25
CA SER A 3 26.40 -2.11 -50.33
C SER A 3 26.65 -1.40 -49.00
N GLU A 4 25.91 -0.33 -48.76
CA GLU A 4 25.88 0.37 -47.48
C GLU A 4 25.16 -0.55 -46.47
N ALA A 5 25.90 -1.04 -45.47
CA ALA A 5 25.31 -1.82 -44.39
C ALA A 5 24.36 -0.91 -43.59
N PRO A 6 23.16 -1.39 -43.22
CA PRO A 6 22.22 -0.59 -42.44
C PRO A 6 22.84 -0.19 -41.09
N PRO A 7 22.58 1.03 -40.59
CA PRO A 7 23.10 1.49 -39.32
C PRO A 7 22.61 0.58 -38.19
N ALA A 8 23.53 0.18 -37.32
CA ALA A 8 23.21 -0.59 -36.12
C ALA A 8 22.23 0.20 -35.24
N THR A 9 21.11 -0.43 -34.90
CA THR A 9 20.13 0.10 -33.95
C THR A 9 20.80 0.42 -32.61
N PRO A 10 20.61 1.63 -32.04
CA PRO A 10 21.22 1.97 -30.76
C PRO A 10 20.67 1.06 -29.65
N PRO A 11 21.52 0.45 -28.81
CA PRO A 11 21.07 -0.29 -27.64
C PRO A 11 20.68 0.73 -26.56
N GLY A 12 19.40 0.82 -26.18
CA GLY A 12 19.02 1.86 -25.21
C GLY A 12 17.75 1.62 -24.41
N GLU A 13 16.63 1.29 -25.04
CA GLU A 13 15.34 1.38 -24.33
C GLU A 13 14.63 0.03 -24.15
N GLY A 14 14.87 -0.94 -25.03
CA GLY A 14 14.29 -2.29 -24.92
C GLY A 14 14.96 -3.20 -23.89
N THR A 15 16.13 -2.85 -23.35
CA THR A 15 16.99 -3.77 -22.58
C THR A 15 16.71 -3.78 -21.09
N VAL A 16 16.38 -2.65 -20.47
CA VAL A 16 16.18 -2.56 -19.00
C VAL A 16 14.86 -3.21 -18.59
N ILE A 17 13.75 -2.91 -19.29
CA ILE A 17 12.45 -3.51 -19.01
C ILE A 17 12.46 -5.01 -19.34
N ALA A 18 13.08 -5.40 -20.46
CA ALA A 18 13.22 -6.82 -20.80
C ALA A 18 14.14 -7.58 -19.83
N ALA A 19 15.19 -6.94 -19.30
CA ALA A 19 16.02 -7.51 -18.23
C ALA A 19 15.23 -7.66 -16.93
N GLY A 20 14.47 -6.64 -16.52
CA GLY A 20 13.59 -6.69 -15.34
C GLY A 20 12.52 -7.77 -15.44
N LEU A 21 11.90 -7.95 -16.62
CA LEU A 21 10.91 -9.01 -16.86
C LEU A 21 11.53 -10.41 -16.78
N ARG A 22 12.73 -10.61 -17.34
CA ARG A 22 13.45 -11.88 -17.23
C ARG A 22 13.87 -12.19 -15.79
N SER A 23 14.39 -11.21 -15.07
CA SER A 23 14.72 -11.32 -13.64
C SER A 23 13.49 -11.70 -12.81
N SER A 24 12.37 -11.03 -13.07
CA SER A 24 11.10 -11.29 -12.38
C SER A 24 10.60 -12.72 -12.59
N ARG A 25 10.75 -13.28 -13.80
CA ARG A 25 10.35 -14.68 -14.08
C ARG A 25 11.16 -15.69 -13.26
N ALA A 26 12.48 -15.52 -13.17
CA ALA A 26 13.32 -16.39 -12.36
C ALA A 26 12.98 -16.28 -10.87
N THR A 27 12.67 -15.07 -10.39
CA THR A 27 12.18 -14.83 -9.03
C THR A 27 10.85 -15.52 -8.77
N PHE A 28 9.89 -15.45 -9.69
CA PHE A 28 8.61 -16.15 -9.56
C PHE A 28 8.77 -17.68 -9.52
N GLU A 29 9.65 -18.25 -10.34
CA GLU A 29 9.92 -19.68 -10.30
C GLU A 29 10.45 -20.11 -8.93
N ARG A 30 11.37 -19.34 -8.33
CA ARG A 30 11.86 -19.59 -6.96
C ARG A 30 10.77 -19.47 -5.91
N TRP A 31 9.92 -18.45 -5.98
CA TRP A 31 8.88 -18.24 -4.99
C TRP A 31 7.73 -19.22 -5.14
N SER A 32 7.48 -19.73 -6.35
CA SER A 32 6.42 -20.69 -6.60
C SER A 32 6.69 -22.06 -5.98
N SER A 33 7.96 -22.44 -5.80
CA SER A 33 8.34 -23.72 -5.18
C SER A 33 8.29 -23.68 -3.65
N ASP A 34 8.58 -22.53 -3.04
CA ASP A 34 8.43 -22.29 -1.60
C ASP A 34 8.03 -20.84 -1.32
N PRO A 35 6.71 -20.52 -1.32
CA PRO A 35 6.24 -19.14 -1.20
C PRO A 35 6.26 -18.62 0.24
N ALA A 36 6.24 -19.51 1.24
CA ALA A 36 6.03 -19.14 2.64
C ALA A 36 7.15 -18.23 3.20
N PRO A 37 8.46 -18.48 2.95
CA PRO A 37 9.54 -17.61 3.44
C PRO A 37 9.49 -16.17 2.92
N VAL A 38 8.75 -15.94 1.84
CA VAL A 38 8.60 -14.64 1.19
C VAL A 38 7.30 -13.97 1.63
N LEU A 39 6.18 -14.67 1.51
CA LEU A 39 4.87 -14.10 1.78
C LEU A 39 4.62 -13.88 3.28
N VAL A 40 5.04 -14.81 4.16
CA VAL A 40 4.77 -14.70 5.60
C VAL A 40 5.35 -13.41 6.21
N PRO A 41 6.64 -13.06 5.97
CA PRO A 41 7.18 -11.79 6.45
C PRO A 41 6.45 -10.57 5.89
N TRP A 42 6.00 -10.61 4.64
CA TRP A 42 5.26 -9.51 4.02
C TRP A 42 3.90 -9.31 4.69
N PHE A 43 3.12 -10.39 4.85
CA PHE A 43 1.83 -10.34 5.53
C PHE A 43 1.97 -9.93 7.00
N ALA A 44 2.97 -10.47 7.71
CA ALA A 44 3.22 -10.10 9.10
C ALA A 44 3.60 -8.62 9.23
N GLY A 45 4.46 -8.11 8.34
CA GLY A 45 4.82 -6.69 8.30
C GLY A 45 3.64 -5.79 7.98
N ALA A 46 2.83 -6.15 6.98
CA ALA A 46 1.64 -5.39 6.59
C ALA A 46 0.58 -5.38 7.70
N ALA A 47 0.32 -6.53 8.33
CA ALA A 47 -0.58 -6.64 9.46
C ALA A 47 -0.11 -5.85 10.68
N ALA A 48 1.20 -5.80 10.94
CA ALA A 48 1.77 -4.97 12.00
C ALA A 48 1.58 -3.47 11.74
N ILE A 49 1.79 -3.01 10.49
CA ILE A 49 1.53 -1.63 10.09
C ILE A 49 0.04 -1.30 10.20
N ALA A 50 -0.83 -2.19 9.74
CA ALA A 50 -2.28 -2.06 9.85
C ALA A 50 -2.72 -1.91 11.32
N ALA A 51 -2.23 -2.78 12.20
CA ALA A 51 -2.53 -2.73 13.62
C ALA A 51 -2.01 -1.44 14.28
N ALA A 52 -0.81 -0.99 13.92
CA ALA A 52 -0.26 0.27 14.41
C ALA A 52 -1.08 1.48 13.95
N LEU A 53 -1.55 1.49 12.69
CA LEU A 53 -2.42 2.54 12.18
C LEU A 53 -3.77 2.56 12.90
N LEU A 54 -4.43 1.41 13.05
CA LEU A 54 -5.71 1.32 13.79
C LEU A 54 -5.55 1.75 15.25
N PHE A 55 -4.44 1.39 15.89
CA PHE A 55 -4.13 1.87 17.23
C PHE A 55 -3.97 3.40 17.26
N ALA A 56 -3.27 4.00 16.28
CA ALA A 56 -3.15 5.44 16.18
C ALA A 56 -4.50 6.13 15.95
N VAL A 57 -5.36 5.59 15.08
CA VAL A 57 -6.74 6.04 14.85
C VAL A 57 -7.54 6.00 16.15
N TRP A 58 -7.46 4.89 16.90
CA TRP A 58 -8.10 4.76 18.20
C TRP A 58 -7.62 5.84 19.18
N VAL A 59 -6.30 6.05 19.30
CA VAL A 59 -5.73 7.09 20.16
C VAL A 59 -6.26 8.48 19.77
N VAL A 60 -6.20 8.84 18.49
CA VAL A 60 -6.71 10.14 18.00
C VAL A 60 -8.20 10.29 18.33
N SER A 61 -9.00 9.25 18.08
CA SER A 61 -10.45 9.29 18.34
C SER A 61 -10.82 9.49 19.81
N ARG A 62 -9.89 9.22 20.73
CA ARG A 62 -10.05 9.44 22.18
C ARG A 62 -9.63 10.83 22.62
N LEU A 63 -8.76 11.49 21.85
CA LEU A 63 -8.17 12.78 22.18
C LEU A 63 -8.88 13.95 21.52
N VAL A 64 -9.55 13.72 20.38
CA VAL A 64 -10.24 14.76 19.62
C VAL A 64 -11.70 14.88 20.04
N THR A 65 -12.19 16.12 20.12
CA THR A 65 -13.61 16.42 20.31
C THR A 65 -14.40 16.04 19.05
N PRO A 66 -15.48 15.24 19.17
CA PRO A 66 -16.34 14.89 18.04
C PRO A 66 -16.89 16.12 17.33
N ASP A 67 -16.84 16.11 16.01
CA ASP A 67 -17.56 17.09 15.17
C ASP A 67 -19.07 16.73 15.18
N PRO A 68 -19.97 17.69 15.46
CA PRO A 68 -21.41 17.43 15.44
C PRO A 68 -22.00 17.21 14.04
N THR A 69 -21.22 17.41 12.97
CA THR A 69 -21.66 17.15 11.60
C THR A 69 -21.97 15.66 11.42
N PRO A 70 -23.20 15.29 10.99
CA PRO A 70 -23.58 13.89 10.82
C PRO A 70 -22.69 13.16 9.83
N VAL A 71 -22.26 11.95 10.22
CA VAL A 71 -21.58 11.01 9.33
C VAL A 71 -22.61 10.09 8.70
N PHE A 72 -22.61 10.03 7.37
CA PHE A 72 -23.46 9.14 6.61
C PHE A 72 -22.83 7.74 6.53
N LEU A 73 -23.62 6.73 6.89
CA LEU A 73 -23.22 5.34 6.99
C LEU A 73 -24.17 4.48 6.14
N PRO A 74 -23.70 3.93 5.01
CA PRO A 74 -24.47 2.99 4.20
C PRO A 74 -24.91 1.79 5.05
N GLY A 75 -26.20 1.46 4.97
CA GLY A 75 -26.82 0.40 5.76
C GLY A 75 -27.29 0.82 7.15
N ILE A 76 -26.99 2.05 7.60
CA ILE A 76 -27.47 2.60 8.87
C ILE A 76 -28.34 3.83 8.61
N THR A 77 -27.74 4.90 8.07
CA THR A 77 -28.45 6.16 7.81
C THR A 77 -29.00 6.24 6.39
N GLU A 78 -28.46 5.45 5.47
CA GLU A 78 -28.84 5.44 4.05
C GLU A 78 -28.91 4.00 3.51
N PRO A 79 -29.71 3.73 2.47
CA PRO A 79 -29.75 2.42 1.82
C PRO A 79 -28.39 2.06 1.19
N ILE A 80 -28.03 0.77 1.26
CA ILE A 80 -26.82 0.25 0.61
C ILE A 80 -26.97 0.31 -0.92
N GLY A 81 -26.02 0.95 -1.58
CA GLY A 81 -25.86 1.00 -3.03
C GLY A 81 -24.62 0.27 -3.54
N LEU A 82 -24.56 0.03 -4.85
CA LEU A 82 -23.35 -0.51 -5.51
C LEU A 82 -22.23 0.54 -5.62
N ASP A 83 -22.61 1.82 -5.59
CA ASP A 83 -21.72 2.97 -5.57
C ASP A 83 -20.89 3.04 -4.28
N ASP A 84 -21.40 2.56 -3.15
CA ASP A 84 -20.65 2.46 -1.89
C ASP A 84 -19.43 1.54 -2.05
N ILE A 85 -19.63 0.36 -2.63
CA ILE A 85 -18.54 -0.59 -2.93
C ILE A 85 -17.54 0.05 -3.89
N GLY A 86 -18.04 0.75 -4.92
CA GLY A 86 -17.19 1.47 -5.87
C GLY A 86 -16.35 2.56 -5.21
N HIS A 87 -16.91 3.29 -4.24
CA HIS A 87 -16.22 4.34 -3.50
C HIS A 87 -15.13 3.77 -2.58
N ILE A 88 -15.44 2.71 -1.82
CA ILE A 88 -14.50 1.99 -0.95
C ILE A 88 -13.32 1.46 -1.79
N LEU A 89 -13.62 0.76 -2.88
CA LEU A 89 -12.60 0.23 -3.78
C LEU A 89 -11.78 1.36 -4.43
N GLY A 90 -12.41 2.45 -4.87
CA GLY A 90 -11.71 3.59 -5.48
C GLY A 90 -10.66 4.21 -4.57
N ARG A 91 -10.99 4.43 -3.29
CA ARG A 91 -10.05 4.96 -2.29
C ARG A 91 -8.90 3.99 -2.03
N ASN A 92 -9.20 2.71 -1.85
CA ASN A 92 -8.18 1.69 -1.59
C ASN A 92 -7.26 1.43 -2.80
N LEU A 93 -7.82 1.39 -4.01
CA LEU A 93 -7.06 1.22 -5.24
C LEU A 93 -6.12 2.40 -5.49
N LEU A 94 -6.53 3.62 -5.14
CA LEU A 94 -5.65 4.80 -5.21
C LEU A 94 -4.44 4.64 -4.29
N VAL A 95 -4.65 4.23 -3.04
CA VAL A 95 -3.56 3.99 -2.07
C VAL A 95 -2.65 2.85 -2.55
N LEU A 96 -3.24 1.74 -3.00
CA LEU A 96 -2.50 0.62 -3.56
C LEU A 96 -1.66 1.01 -4.78
N ALA A 97 -2.21 1.84 -5.68
CA ALA A 97 -1.50 2.35 -6.85
C ALA A 97 -0.32 3.26 -6.47
N LEU A 98 -0.48 4.11 -5.45
CA LEU A 98 0.61 4.94 -4.93
C LEU A 98 1.73 4.08 -4.34
N HIS A 99 1.40 3.03 -3.58
CA HIS A 99 2.39 2.10 -3.04
C HIS A 99 3.08 1.29 -4.15
N ALA A 100 2.34 0.80 -5.15
CA ALA A 100 2.93 0.12 -6.29
C ALA A 100 3.90 1.04 -7.05
N THR A 101 3.53 2.30 -7.24
CA THR A 101 4.39 3.31 -7.87
C THR A 101 5.65 3.58 -7.05
N ALA A 102 5.53 3.66 -5.73
CA ALA A 102 6.69 3.80 -4.83
C ALA A 102 7.64 2.59 -4.92
N CYS A 103 7.11 1.38 -5.06
CA CYS A 103 7.93 0.18 -5.24
C CYS A 103 8.66 0.18 -6.58
N VAL A 104 7.99 0.59 -7.67
CA VAL A 104 8.61 0.77 -8.99
C VAL A 104 9.69 1.86 -8.96
N ALA A 105 9.43 2.99 -8.30
CA ALA A 105 10.42 4.04 -8.11
C ALA A 105 11.62 3.54 -7.30
N GLY A 106 11.37 2.73 -6.26
CA GLY A 106 12.40 2.05 -5.48
C GLY A 106 13.25 1.09 -6.30
N PHE A 107 12.64 0.31 -7.20
CA PHE A 107 13.35 -0.51 -8.17
C PHE A 107 14.28 0.36 -9.04
N ILE A 108 13.74 1.40 -9.69
CA ILE A 108 14.52 2.29 -10.57
C ILE A 108 15.70 2.94 -9.81
N ALA A 109 15.46 3.40 -8.57
CA ALA A 109 16.48 4.02 -7.74
C ALA A 109 17.54 3.02 -7.25
N GLY A 110 17.15 1.79 -6.94
CA GLY A 110 18.02 0.76 -6.37
C GLY A 110 18.86 0.00 -7.41
N SER A 111 18.27 -0.35 -8.55
CA SER A 111 18.95 -1.10 -9.62
C SER A 111 19.52 -0.18 -10.70
N SER A 112 18.66 0.52 -11.44
CA SER A 112 19.03 1.26 -12.64
C SER A 112 19.99 2.42 -12.37
N ILE A 113 19.74 3.23 -11.34
CA ILE A 113 20.62 4.38 -11.02
C ILE A 113 22.01 3.91 -10.58
N ARG A 114 22.09 2.80 -9.85
CA ARG A 114 23.36 2.21 -9.40
C ARG A 114 24.17 1.67 -10.58
N GLN A 115 23.52 0.96 -11.50
CA GLN A 115 24.16 0.45 -12.71
C GLN A 115 24.66 1.59 -13.62
N VAL A 116 23.91 2.69 -13.74
CA VAL A 116 24.37 3.86 -14.50
C VAL A 116 25.55 4.55 -13.80
N ALA A 117 25.56 4.64 -12.47
CA ALA A 117 26.64 5.27 -11.72
C ALA A 117 28.01 4.64 -12.00
N GLU A 118 28.07 3.32 -12.24
CA GLU A 118 29.29 2.58 -12.58
C GLU A 118 29.93 3.06 -13.90
N THR A 119 29.12 3.61 -14.81
CA THR A 119 29.58 4.15 -16.11
C THR A 119 29.97 5.63 -16.04
N LYS A 120 29.78 6.30 -14.89
CA LYS A 120 30.02 7.75 -14.71
C LYS A 120 31.30 8.00 -13.93
N THR A 121 31.89 9.18 -14.12
CA THR A 121 33.10 9.63 -13.41
C THR A 121 32.91 11.03 -12.81
N GLY A 122 33.77 11.39 -11.85
CA GLY A 122 33.78 12.72 -11.22
C GLY A 122 32.49 13.08 -10.47
N LEU A 123 32.06 14.34 -10.59
CA LEU A 123 30.88 14.88 -9.90
C LEU A 123 29.59 14.13 -10.27
N SER A 124 29.49 13.66 -11.52
CA SER A 124 28.31 12.94 -12.03
C SER A 124 28.10 11.62 -11.30
N ARG A 125 29.18 10.90 -10.98
CA ARG A 125 29.15 9.66 -10.19
C ARG A 125 28.67 9.91 -8.76
N ILE A 126 29.20 10.95 -8.11
CA ILE A 126 28.84 11.33 -6.74
C ILE A 126 27.33 11.62 -6.63
N VAL A 127 26.76 12.34 -7.60
CA VAL A 127 25.32 12.63 -7.62
C VAL A 127 24.50 11.35 -7.73
N HIS A 128 24.87 10.42 -8.62
CA HIS A 128 24.13 9.16 -8.80
C HIS A 128 24.26 8.23 -7.58
N GLU A 129 25.42 8.17 -6.93
CA GLU A 129 25.63 7.39 -5.70
C GLU A 129 24.82 7.96 -4.52
N ARG A 130 24.63 9.29 -4.45
CA ARG A 130 23.86 9.94 -3.38
C ARG A 130 22.35 9.95 -3.63
N ALA A 131 21.92 9.85 -4.88
CA ALA A 131 20.52 9.92 -5.27
C ALA A 131 19.67 8.80 -4.65
N GLY A 132 20.21 7.57 -4.56
CA GLY A 132 19.50 6.42 -3.99
C GLY A 132 19.08 6.62 -2.52
N PRO A 133 20.02 6.88 -1.59
CA PRO A 133 19.69 7.13 -0.18
C PRO A 133 18.74 8.32 0.04
N VAL A 134 18.87 9.38 -0.75
CA VAL A 134 17.98 10.55 -0.68
C VAL A 134 16.57 10.18 -1.13
N ALA A 135 16.43 9.41 -2.22
CA ALA A 135 15.13 8.92 -2.68
C ALA A 135 14.44 8.03 -1.64
N ILE A 136 15.19 7.13 -0.99
CA ILE A 136 14.68 6.28 0.10
C ILE A 136 14.19 7.14 1.27
N ALA A 137 14.99 8.10 1.72
CA ALA A 137 14.61 8.99 2.82
C ALA A 137 13.35 9.81 2.48
N TRP A 138 13.23 10.26 1.24
CA TRP A 138 12.05 10.97 0.74
C TRP A 138 10.79 10.08 0.77
N VAL A 139 10.88 8.85 0.26
CA VAL A 139 9.76 7.88 0.28
C VAL A 139 9.31 7.61 1.72
N VAL A 140 10.26 7.44 2.65
CA VAL A 140 9.95 7.27 4.09
C VAL A 140 9.23 8.50 4.64
N ALA A 141 9.71 9.71 4.34
CA ALA A 141 9.08 10.94 4.81
C ALA A 141 7.65 11.11 4.28
N VAL A 142 7.42 10.91 2.98
CA VAL A 142 6.09 11.02 2.36
C VAL A 142 5.16 9.93 2.88
N THR A 143 5.65 8.70 3.08
CA THR A 143 4.86 7.60 3.66
C THR A 143 4.47 7.92 5.10
N GLY A 144 5.41 8.38 5.92
CA GLY A 144 5.14 8.79 7.30
C GLY A 144 4.12 9.93 7.39
N PHE A 145 4.26 10.94 6.54
CA PHE A 145 3.29 12.02 6.43
C PHE A 145 1.89 11.51 6.05
N SER A 146 1.80 10.63 5.05
CA SER A 146 0.53 10.02 4.62
C SER A 146 -0.12 9.17 5.71
N LEU A 147 0.64 8.38 6.47
CA LEU A 147 0.12 7.60 7.57
C LEU A 147 -0.40 8.49 8.70
N LEU A 148 0.29 9.58 9.00
CA LEU A 148 -0.13 10.54 10.02
C LEU A 148 -1.44 11.24 9.63
N THR A 149 -1.56 11.71 8.38
CA THR A 149 -2.78 12.37 7.92
C THR A 149 -3.96 11.40 7.90
N GLN A 150 -3.75 10.13 7.53
CA GLN A 150 -4.78 9.09 7.61
C GLN A 150 -5.20 8.81 9.05
N ALA A 151 -4.25 8.66 9.98
CA ALA A 151 -4.55 8.43 11.40
C ALA A 151 -5.37 9.58 11.99
N LEU A 152 -5.03 10.82 11.65
CA LEU A 152 -5.76 12.01 12.07
C LEU A 152 -7.16 12.05 11.47
N GLY A 153 -7.29 11.91 10.15
CA GLY A 153 -8.58 11.96 9.45
C GLY A 153 -9.55 10.88 9.93
N LEU A 154 -9.10 9.62 9.92
CA LEU A 154 -9.92 8.49 10.37
C LEU A 154 -10.24 8.57 11.87
N GLY A 155 -9.30 9.06 12.69
CA GLY A 155 -9.53 9.25 14.13
C GLY A 155 -10.60 10.29 14.42
N MET A 156 -10.63 11.39 13.67
CA MET A 156 -11.68 12.41 13.77
C MET A 156 -13.05 11.85 13.33
N THR A 157 -13.10 11.13 12.21
CA THR A 157 -14.33 10.47 11.75
C THR A 157 -14.82 9.44 12.77
N ALA A 158 -13.93 8.63 13.33
CA ALA A 158 -14.28 7.65 14.36
C ALA A 158 -14.83 8.30 15.64
N ALA A 159 -14.28 9.45 16.05
CA ALA A 159 -14.80 10.22 17.18
C ALA A 159 -16.23 10.71 16.92
N ALA A 160 -16.47 11.29 15.73
CA ALA A 160 -17.80 11.75 15.31
C ALA A 160 -18.82 10.60 15.25
N MET A 161 -18.47 9.50 14.59
CA MET A 161 -19.33 8.31 14.48
C MET A 161 -19.64 7.69 15.84
N ALA A 162 -18.64 7.53 16.71
CA ALA A 162 -18.83 6.96 18.04
C ALA A 162 -19.81 7.81 18.86
N ALA A 163 -19.69 9.14 18.78
CA ALA A 163 -20.62 10.07 19.42
C ALA A 163 -22.03 9.97 18.83
N GLN A 164 -22.16 9.96 17.50
CA GLN A 164 -23.45 9.83 16.79
C GLN A 164 -24.17 8.53 17.14
N LEU A 165 -23.44 7.42 17.25
CA LEU A 165 -23.98 6.09 17.57
C LEU A 165 -24.12 5.86 19.08
N GLY A 166 -23.69 6.79 19.94
CA GLY A 166 -23.78 6.65 21.39
C GLY A 166 -22.94 5.49 21.95
N ILE A 167 -21.83 5.15 21.27
CA ILE A 167 -20.91 4.07 21.67
C ILE A 167 -19.51 4.62 21.96
N GLY A 168 -18.67 3.84 22.66
CA GLY A 168 -17.27 4.20 22.85
C GLY A 168 -16.44 3.97 21.58
N SER A 169 -15.43 4.81 21.32
CA SER A 169 -14.54 4.66 20.16
C SER A 169 -13.83 3.30 20.13
N GLY A 170 -13.53 2.71 21.29
CA GLY A 170 -12.99 1.34 21.36
C GLY A 170 -13.96 0.30 20.81
N THR A 171 -15.25 0.38 21.16
CA THR A 171 -16.30 -0.48 20.63
C THR A 171 -16.43 -0.32 19.12
N LEU A 172 -16.42 0.92 18.63
CA LEU A 172 -16.45 1.19 17.19
C LEU A 172 -15.26 0.55 16.45
N ILE A 173 -14.04 0.68 16.99
CA ILE A 173 -12.86 0.05 16.38
C ILE A 173 -13.01 -1.48 16.35
N LEU A 174 -13.55 -2.09 17.41
CA LEU A 174 -13.78 -3.53 17.44
C LEU A 174 -14.78 -4.00 16.38
N THR A 175 -15.82 -3.24 16.07
CA THR A 175 -16.78 -3.61 15.01
C THR A 175 -16.17 -3.48 13.60
N VAL A 176 -15.22 -2.57 13.42
CA VAL A 176 -14.49 -2.33 12.16
C VAL A 176 -13.44 -3.40 11.85
N LEU A 177 -12.85 -4.05 12.88
CA LEU A 177 -11.74 -5.00 12.73
C LEU A 177 -11.90 -6.05 11.61
N PRO A 178 -13.06 -6.72 11.42
CA PRO A 178 -13.19 -7.82 10.46
C PRO A 178 -12.86 -7.42 9.02
N HIS A 179 -13.27 -6.22 8.56
CA HIS A 179 -12.97 -5.74 7.22
C HIS A 179 -11.69 -4.90 7.20
N ALA A 180 -11.48 -4.02 8.18
CA ALA A 180 -10.34 -3.11 8.17
C ALA A 180 -8.99 -3.82 8.29
N MET A 181 -8.88 -4.92 9.05
CA MET A 181 -7.62 -5.65 9.10
C MET A 181 -7.27 -6.28 7.76
N ILE A 182 -8.27 -6.75 7.00
CA ILE A 182 -8.05 -7.32 5.67
C ILE A 182 -7.68 -6.21 4.69
N GLU A 183 -8.45 -5.12 4.68
CA GLU A 183 -8.22 -3.94 3.84
C GLU A 183 -6.83 -3.34 4.07
N LEU A 184 -6.51 -3.00 5.31
CA LEU A 184 -5.26 -2.35 5.67
C LEU A 184 -4.06 -3.26 5.40
N THR A 185 -4.19 -4.57 5.68
CA THR A 185 -3.13 -5.53 5.34
C THR A 185 -2.92 -5.59 3.83
N ALA A 186 -4.00 -5.57 3.03
CA ALA A 186 -3.91 -5.58 1.57
C ALA A 186 -3.20 -4.33 1.03
N VAL A 187 -3.59 -3.13 1.46
CA VAL A 187 -2.97 -1.88 0.97
C VAL A 187 -1.53 -1.71 1.43
N PHE A 188 -1.15 -2.22 2.62
CA PHE A 188 0.22 -2.15 3.13
C PHE A 188 1.13 -3.30 2.68
N LEU A 189 0.60 -4.30 1.98
CA LEU A 189 1.39 -5.44 1.50
C LEU A 189 2.59 -5.03 0.62
N PRO A 190 2.45 -4.12 -0.36
CA PRO A 190 3.59 -3.65 -1.15
C PRO A 190 4.62 -2.88 -0.31
N LEU A 191 4.16 -2.06 0.64
CA LEU A 191 5.05 -1.32 1.54
C LEU A 191 5.89 -2.26 2.41
N ALA A 192 5.27 -3.31 2.98
CA ALA A 192 5.97 -4.31 3.77
C ALA A 192 7.01 -5.07 2.94
N ALA A 193 6.64 -5.49 1.72
CA ALA A 193 7.57 -6.13 0.79
C ALA A 193 8.75 -5.21 0.44
N TRP A 194 8.47 -3.93 0.18
CA TRP A 194 9.50 -2.93 -0.11
C TRP A 194 10.45 -2.70 1.06
N LEU A 195 9.95 -2.56 2.29
CA LEU A 195 10.78 -2.38 3.48
C LEU A 195 11.72 -3.56 3.70
N ILE A 196 11.24 -4.79 3.47
CA ILE A 196 12.04 -6.01 3.64
C ILE A 196 13.11 -6.10 2.55
N ALA A 197 12.74 -5.92 1.28
CA ALA A 197 13.68 -5.96 0.16
C ALA A 197 14.75 -4.86 0.27
N SER A 198 14.35 -3.64 0.65
CA SER A 198 15.24 -2.51 0.91
C SER A 198 16.29 -2.82 1.98
N ARG A 199 15.89 -3.50 3.07
CA ARG A 199 16.82 -3.92 4.13
C ARG A 199 17.77 -5.04 3.71
N ARG A 200 17.44 -5.81 2.67
CA ARG A 200 18.24 -6.92 2.15
C ARG A 200 19.08 -6.56 0.92
N ASP A 201 19.00 -5.31 0.44
CA ASP A 201 19.59 -4.87 -0.84
C ASP A 201 19.05 -5.65 -2.06
N GLU A 202 17.84 -6.23 -1.94
CA GLU A 202 17.18 -7.08 -2.95
C GLU A 202 16.33 -6.26 -3.95
N TRP A 203 16.88 -5.14 -4.44
CA TRP A 203 16.13 -4.17 -5.26
C TRP A 203 15.58 -4.77 -6.56
N GLU A 204 16.29 -5.73 -7.15
CA GLU A 204 15.89 -6.40 -8.41
C GLU A 204 14.59 -7.21 -8.28
N GLU A 205 14.22 -7.61 -7.05
CA GLU A 205 13.00 -8.39 -6.80
C GLU A 205 11.77 -7.50 -6.61
N LEU A 206 11.94 -6.18 -6.48
CA LEU A 206 10.84 -5.26 -6.17
C LEU A 206 9.75 -5.22 -7.25
N LEU A 207 10.08 -5.34 -8.53
CA LEU A 207 9.05 -5.40 -9.58
C LEU A 207 8.19 -6.66 -9.45
N ALA A 208 8.83 -7.82 -9.21
CA ALA A 208 8.15 -9.08 -8.98
C ALA A 208 7.29 -9.02 -7.71
N ALA A 209 7.84 -8.48 -6.62
CA ALA A 209 7.12 -8.26 -5.37
C ALA A 209 5.92 -7.33 -5.57
N THR A 210 6.07 -6.24 -6.32
CA THR A 210 4.97 -5.30 -6.63
C THR A 210 3.83 -6.03 -7.34
N PHE A 211 4.15 -6.83 -8.36
CA PHE A 211 3.13 -7.59 -9.09
C PHE A 211 2.38 -8.57 -8.18
N VAL A 212 3.11 -9.36 -7.39
CA VAL A 212 2.51 -10.36 -6.48
C VAL A 212 1.66 -9.68 -5.41
N THR A 213 2.18 -8.62 -4.79
CA THR A 213 1.45 -7.93 -3.71
C THR A 213 0.19 -7.25 -4.22
N VAL A 214 0.21 -6.62 -5.40
CA VAL A 214 -1.00 -6.07 -6.04
C VAL A 214 -2.00 -7.18 -6.39
N ALA A 215 -1.52 -8.28 -6.99
CA ALA A 215 -2.38 -9.41 -7.38
C ALA A 215 -3.08 -10.05 -6.17
N LEU A 216 -2.40 -10.11 -5.01
CA LEU A 216 -2.98 -10.59 -3.75
C LEU A 216 -3.89 -9.55 -3.09
N ALA A 217 -3.53 -8.26 -3.15
CA ALA A 217 -4.30 -7.19 -2.53
C ALA A 217 -5.68 -7.02 -3.17
N LEU A 218 -5.79 -7.11 -4.50
CA LEU A 218 -7.06 -6.92 -5.22
C LEU A 218 -8.23 -7.79 -4.69
N PRO A 219 -8.12 -9.13 -4.62
CA PRO A 219 -9.20 -9.96 -4.09
C PRO A 219 -9.46 -9.71 -2.59
N MET A 220 -8.42 -9.38 -1.81
CA MET A 220 -8.58 -9.02 -0.40
C MET A 220 -9.40 -7.74 -0.23
N LEU A 221 -9.15 -6.72 -1.05
CA LEU A 221 -9.89 -5.45 -1.04
C LEU A 221 -11.36 -5.66 -1.43
N VAL A 222 -11.62 -6.47 -2.46
CA VAL A 222 -12.99 -6.81 -2.84
C VAL A 222 -13.71 -7.52 -1.69
N PHE A 223 -13.05 -8.49 -1.05
CA PHE A 223 -13.62 -9.19 0.09
C PHE A 223 -13.87 -8.27 1.29
N ALA A 224 -12.92 -7.39 1.62
CA ALA A 224 -13.07 -6.40 2.69
C ALA A 224 -14.24 -5.45 2.42
N ALA A 225 -14.37 -4.91 1.20
CA ALA A 225 -15.48 -4.03 0.83
C ALA A 225 -16.85 -4.72 0.96
N ILE A 226 -16.94 -6.01 0.60
CA ILE A 226 -18.16 -6.79 0.82
C ILE A 226 -18.49 -6.91 2.31
N LEU A 227 -17.49 -7.19 3.15
CA LEU A 227 -17.69 -7.28 4.61
C LEU A 227 -18.09 -5.92 5.20
N GLU A 228 -17.49 -4.83 4.74
CA GLU A 228 -17.82 -3.47 5.16
C GLU A 228 -19.27 -3.14 4.88
N VAL A 229 -19.78 -3.51 3.71
CA VAL A 229 -21.16 -3.18 3.33
C VAL A 229 -22.19 -4.15 3.92
N THR A 230 -21.83 -5.42 4.13
CA THR A 230 -22.82 -6.47 4.51
C THR A 230 -22.78 -6.89 5.98
N VAL A 231 -21.62 -6.77 6.63
CA VAL A 231 -21.39 -7.28 8.00
C VAL A 231 -21.26 -6.13 8.99
N TRP A 232 -20.53 -5.08 8.65
CA TRP A 232 -20.24 -4.00 9.59
C TRP A 232 -21.49 -3.23 10.07
N PRO A 233 -22.48 -2.88 9.21
CA PRO A 233 -23.72 -2.26 9.66
C PRO A 233 -24.43 -3.10 10.73
N ARG A 234 -24.55 -4.41 10.52
CA ARG A 234 -25.17 -5.33 11.50
C ARG A 234 -24.38 -5.40 12.81
N ALA A 235 -23.06 -5.32 12.73
CA ALA A 235 -22.21 -5.27 13.93
C ALA A 235 -22.41 -3.96 14.71
N LEU A 236 -22.66 -2.84 14.02
CA LEU A 236 -23.01 -1.56 14.64
C LEU A 236 -24.40 -1.60 15.28
N GLU A 237 -25.42 -2.08 14.57
CA GLU A 237 -26.79 -2.29 15.09
C GLU A 237 -26.79 -3.11 16.38
N ALA A 238 -25.94 -4.14 16.47
CA ALA A 238 -25.86 -5.00 17.64
C ALA A 238 -25.31 -4.31 18.90
N VAL A 239 -24.58 -3.20 18.76
CA VAL A 239 -23.88 -2.53 19.87
C VAL A 239 -24.30 -1.08 20.10
N SER A 240 -25.04 -0.49 19.15
CA SER A 240 -25.46 0.91 19.16
C SER A 240 -26.96 1.03 19.47
N PRO A 241 -27.36 1.87 20.43
CA PRO A 241 -28.77 2.17 20.66
C PRO A 241 -29.38 3.12 19.61
N PHE A 242 -28.57 3.69 18.72
CA PHE A 242 -28.98 4.69 17.72
C PHE A 242 -28.66 4.29 16.27
N ALA A 243 -28.30 3.02 16.06
CA ALA A 243 -28.08 2.44 14.74
C ALA A 243 -29.41 2.02 14.10
#